data_AF-A0A6M0JU37-F1
#
_entry.id   AF-A0A6M0JU37-F1
#
_cell.length_a   1.000
_cell.length_b   1.000
_cell.length_c   1.000
_cell.angle_alpha   90.00
_cell.angle_beta   90.00
_cell.angle_gamma   90.00
#
_symmetry.space_group_name_H-M   'P 1'
#
loop_
_entity.id
_entity.type
_entity.pdbx_description
1 polymer ?
#
loop_
_entity_poly.entity_id
_entity_poly.type
_entity_poly.pdbx_seq_one_letter_code
_entity_poly.pdbx_strand_id
1 'polypeptide(L)'
;MTHSALNHLAETVQYNCNVSDARHGADDSLCIYLMKMREYFRWERRLPFGAPLERQQVGEWLQAREELWEQLEHADLLPIEIDEQCYDPFDADAINRALAPQGLVYSGGLGTHGKPHFVLGDLEQHRRHGDRSVFIVADEYARDLSAPPAMTLGQSIFVRRESLRRMLWEKLESWRWSRPDNALGRAFACYDFDNALDASLDAMADREAHTLLLHEQGETLAGEQLGDAWGRLILDLAGTPAEIMARAVRDHLADCLVTIPHLAAKAQAASIHFFVGQLTNMRKEIFPGLQDAYASWRHDGGLEGFDEVAARGRAHWLSLAQAMLEIHREQGAALDQAIRDLVQTRPL
;
A
#
# COMPACT_ATOMS: atom_id res chain seq x y z
N MET A 1 -8.38 -24.01 -15.61
CA MET A 1 -7.15 -24.65 -15.08
C MET A 1 -7.53 -25.77 -14.12
N THR A 2 -6.76 -26.86 -14.06
CA THR A 2 -6.97 -27.93 -13.08
C THR A 2 -6.49 -27.49 -11.69
N HIS A 3 -6.99 -28.10 -10.62
CA HIS A 3 -6.52 -27.77 -9.26
C HIS A 3 -5.00 -27.97 -9.10
N SER A 4 -4.45 -29.02 -9.71
CA SER A 4 -3.01 -29.27 -9.72
C SER A 4 -2.21 -28.18 -10.43
N ALA A 5 -2.71 -27.67 -11.55
CA ALA A 5 -2.05 -26.59 -12.28
C ALA A 5 -2.12 -25.26 -11.53
N LEU A 6 -3.23 -24.98 -10.82
CA LEU A 6 -3.33 -23.80 -9.96
C LEU A 6 -2.35 -23.87 -8.79
N ASN A 7 -2.24 -25.03 -8.13
CA ASN A 7 -1.29 -25.19 -7.02
C ASN A 7 0.14 -25.00 -7.49
N HIS A 8 0.51 -25.55 -8.65
CA HIS A 8 1.85 -25.35 -9.21
C HIS A 8 2.14 -23.88 -9.55
N LEU A 9 1.17 -23.19 -10.17
CA LEU A 9 1.30 -21.76 -10.44
C LEU A 9 1.46 -20.95 -9.14
N ALA A 10 0.62 -21.22 -8.13
CA ALA A 10 0.69 -20.56 -6.84
C ALA A 10 2.04 -20.81 -6.13
N GLU A 11 2.55 -22.04 -6.17
CA GLU A 11 3.88 -22.40 -5.63
C GLU A 11 5.00 -21.62 -6.31
N THR A 12 4.97 -21.49 -7.65
CA THR A 12 5.97 -20.71 -8.41
C THR A 12 5.89 -19.22 -8.10
N VAL A 13 4.69 -18.65 -7.99
CA VAL A 13 4.53 -17.24 -7.59
C VAL A 13 5.01 -17.03 -6.15
N GLN A 14 4.65 -17.95 -5.25
CA GLN A 14 5.06 -17.88 -3.84
C GLN A 14 6.58 -18.07 -3.68
N TYR A 15 7.21 -18.87 -4.53
CA TYR A 15 8.67 -18.97 -4.61
C TYR A 15 9.29 -17.60 -4.94
N ASN A 16 8.79 -16.91 -5.97
CA ASN A 16 9.27 -15.57 -6.33
C ASN A 16 9.05 -14.55 -5.20
N CYS A 17 7.93 -14.64 -4.49
CA CYS A 17 7.71 -13.85 -3.26
C CYS A 17 8.78 -14.15 -2.20
N ASN A 18 9.10 -15.42 -1.95
CA ASN A 18 10.11 -15.80 -0.98
C ASN A 18 11.52 -15.35 -1.37
N VAL A 19 11.87 -15.39 -2.66
CA VAL A 19 13.14 -14.85 -3.16
C VAL A 19 13.21 -13.34 -2.92
N SER A 20 12.11 -12.62 -3.18
CA SER A 20 12.04 -11.19 -2.89
C SER A 20 12.16 -10.90 -1.39
N ASP A 21 11.40 -11.60 -0.56
CA ASP A 21 11.44 -11.43 0.89
C ASP A 21 12.80 -11.81 1.49
N ALA A 22 13.47 -12.85 0.99
CA ALA A 22 14.81 -13.23 1.44
C ALA A 22 15.83 -12.11 1.23
N ARG A 23 15.79 -11.44 0.08
CA ARG A 23 16.71 -10.34 -0.27
C ARG A 23 16.45 -9.05 0.53
N HIS A 24 15.24 -8.89 1.05
CA HIS A 24 14.76 -7.65 1.68
C HIS A 24 14.28 -7.83 3.13
N GLY A 25 14.45 -9.02 3.71
CA GLY A 25 13.93 -9.34 5.05
C GLY A 25 14.59 -8.53 6.16
N ALA A 26 15.82 -8.07 5.93
CA ALA A 26 16.60 -7.25 6.86
C ALA A 26 16.27 -5.75 6.81
N ASP A 27 15.40 -5.31 5.90
CA ASP A 27 15.06 -3.88 5.74
C ASP A 27 14.18 -3.36 6.90
N ASP A 28 13.48 -4.27 7.61
CA ASP A 28 12.62 -3.92 8.73
C ASP A 28 13.36 -3.99 10.07
N SER A 29 13.01 -3.08 10.99
CA SER A 29 13.41 -3.25 12.40
C SER A 29 12.80 -4.53 12.99
N LEU A 30 13.48 -5.17 13.95
CA LEU A 30 13.05 -6.45 14.54
C LEU A 30 11.58 -6.46 14.99
N CYS A 31 11.09 -5.39 15.62
CA CYS A 31 9.70 -5.31 16.06
C CYS A 31 8.71 -5.32 14.88
N ILE A 32 9.02 -4.59 13.82
CA ILE A 32 8.19 -4.54 12.60
C ILE A 32 8.23 -5.89 11.89
N TYR A 33 9.43 -6.46 11.75
CA TYR A 33 9.64 -7.78 11.17
C TYR A 33 8.79 -8.85 11.87
N LEU A 34 8.87 -8.95 13.20
CA LEU A 34 8.10 -9.92 13.98
C LEU A 34 6.58 -9.70 13.88
N MET A 35 6.13 -8.45 13.77
CA MET A 35 4.71 -8.15 13.53
C MET A 35 4.27 -8.68 12.16
N LYS A 36 5.05 -8.40 11.10
CA LYS A 36 4.76 -8.89 9.75
C LYS A 36 4.78 -10.41 9.66
N MET A 37 5.78 -11.07 10.27
CA MET A 37 5.86 -12.54 10.31
C MET A 37 4.66 -13.17 11.00
N ARG A 38 4.18 -12.55 12.09
CA ARG A 38 2.97 -13.00 12.79
C ARG A 38 1.74 -12.95 11.90
N GLU A 39 1.54 -11.87 11.14
CA GLU A 39 0.41 -11.77 10.20
C GLU A 39 0.60 -12.69 8.99
N TYR A 40 1.82 -12.86 8.50
CA TYR A 40 2.12 -13.75 7.40
C TYR A 40 1.85 -15.22 7.75
N PHE A 41 2.17 -15.64 8.99
CA PHE A 41 1.76 -16.93 9.53
C PHE A 41 0.23 -17.11 9.53
N ARG A 42 -0.52 -16.08 9.98
CA ARG A 42 -2.00 -16.12 9.98
C ARG A 42 -2.55 -16.31 8.57
N TRP A 43 -1.99 -15.59 7.60
CA TRP A 43 -2.36 -15.69 6.20
C TRP A 43 -2.10 -17.08 5.63
N GLU A 44 -0.87 -17.58 5.75
CA GLU A 44 -0.48 -18.87 5.17
C GLU A 44 -1.28 -20.04 5.78
N ARG A 45 -1.59 -19.95 7.08
CA ARG A 45 -2.41 -20.95 7.79
C ARG A 45 -3.91 -20.75 7.62
N ARG A 46 -4.35 -19.73 6.87
CA ARG A 46 -5.77 -19.35 6.68
C ARG A 46 -6.54 -19.23 8.00
N LEU A 47 -5.90 -18.65 9.02
CA LEU A 47 -6.51 -18.50 10.33
C LEU A 47 -7.58 -17.39 10.31
N PRO A 48 -8.72 -17.60 11.00
CA PRO A 48 -9.71 -16.54 11.21
C PRO A 48 -9.14 -15.32 11.95
N PHE A 49 -9.73 -14.15 11.71
CA PHE A 49 -9.40 -12.94 12.47
C PHE A 49 -9.67 -13.14 13.97
N GLY A 50 -8.74 -12.69 14.81
CA GLY A 50 -8.84 -12.88 16.28
C GLY A 50 -8.52 -14.28 16.78
N ALA A 51 -8.24 -15.26 15.92
CA ALA A 51 -7.83 -16.59 16.37
C ALA A 51 -6.54 -16.51 17.23
N PRO A 52 -6.47 -17.20 18.37
CA PRO A 52 -5.25 -17.23 19.18
C PRO A 52 -4.12 -17.92 18.41
N LEU A 53 -2.89 -17.44 18.62
CA LEU A 53 -1.70 -18.04 18.02
C LEU A 53 -0.97 -18.89 19.04
N GLU A 54 -0.70 -20.14 18.70
CA GLU A 54 0.11 -21.02 19.54
C GLU A 54 1.59 -20.65 19.40
N ARG A 55 2.22 -20.27 20.50
CA ARG A 55 3.61 -19.77 20.50
C ARG A 55 4.61 -20.76 19.88
N GLN A 56 4.44 -22.06 20.14
CA GLN A 56 5.34 -23.08 19.61
C GLN A 56 5.19 -23.21 18.09
N GLN A 57 3.96 -23.30 17.58
CA GLN A 57 3.71 -23.36 16.13
C GLN A 57 4.25 -22.15 15.38
N VAL A 58 4.06 -20.94 15.94
CA VAL A 58 4.61 -19.71 15.34
C VAL A 58 6.14 -19.75 15.35
N GLY A 59 6.75 -20.21 16.44
CA GLY A 59 8.21 -20.31 16.55
C GLY A 59 8.82 -21.31 15.58
N GLU A 60 8.26 -22.52 15.50
CA GLU A 60 8.70 -23.56 14.55
C GLU A 60 8.52 -23.11 13.09
N TRP A 61 7.41 -22.44 12.79
CA TRP A 61 7.17 -21.89 11.47
C TRP A 61 8.13 -20.74 11.12
N LEU A 62 8.39 -19.84 12.07
CA LEU A 62 9.30 -18.72 11.89
C LEU A 62 10.70 -19.22 11.55
N GLN A 63 11.19 -20.20 12.31
CA GLN A 63 12.49 -20.84 12.07
C GLN A 63 12.54 -21.47 10.66
N ALA A 64 11.54 -22.26 10.29
CA ALA A 64 11.49 -22.89 8.97
C ALA A 64 11.46 -21.85 7.83
N ARG A 65 10.78 -20.71 8.04
CA ARG A 65 10.72 -19.61 7.06
C ARG A 65 12.08 -18.91 6.92
N GLU A 66 12.76 -18.64 8.03
CA GLU A 66 14.09 -18.03 8.04
C GLU A 66 15.10 -18.96 7.36
N GLU A 67 15.09 -20.26 7.67
CA GLU A 67 15.94 -21.27 7.02
C GLU A 67 15.68 -21.37 5.51
N LEU A 68 14.42 -21.23 5.07
CA LEU A 68 14.08 -21.17 3.65
C LEU A 68 14.63 -19.89 2.99
N TRP A 69 14.49 -18.74 3.63
CA TRP A 69 14.94 -17.47 3.07
C TRP A 69 16.46 -17.38 2.98
N GLU A 70 17.20 -17.91 3.96
CA GLU A 70 18.66 -18.03 3.88
C GLU A 70 19.11 -18.82 2.63
N GLN A 71 18.34 -19.84 2.21
CA GLN A 71 18.64 -20.62 1.00
C GLN A 71 18.29 -19.88 -0.29
N LEU A 72 17.38 -18.91 -0.24
CA LEU A 72 16.84 -18.21 -1.41
C LEU A 72 17.43 -16.82 -1.64
N GLU A 73 18.23 -16.29 -0.70
CA GLU A 73 18.80 -14.94 -0.77
C GLU A 73 19.50 -14.64 -2.11
N HIS A 74 20.19 -15.64 -2.67
CA HIS A 74 20.92 -15.54 -3.93
C HIS A 74 20.27 -16.31 -5.09
N ALA A 75 19.08 -16.89 -4.89
CA ALA A 75 18.38 -17.64 -5.92
C ALA A 75 17.77 -16.69 -6.96
N ASP A 76 17.65 -17.12 -8.22
CA ASP A 76 17.00 -16.35 -9.27
C ASP A 76 15.47 -16.45 -9.19
N LEU A 77 14.78 -15.44 -9.73
CA LEU A 77 13.34 -15.53 -9.93
C LEU A 77 13.03 -16.56 -11.02
N LEU A 78 11.98 -17.35 -10.82
CA LEU A 78 11.52 -18.33 -11.79
C LEU A 78 10.51 -17.71 -12.75
N PRO A 79 10.52 -18.09 -14.05
CA PRO A 79 9.47 -17.69 -14.97
C PRO A 79 8.12 -18.23 -14.53
N ILE A 80 7.06 -17.54 -14.91
CA ILE A 80 5.69 -17.97 -14.63
C ILE A 80 5.23 -18.90 -15.76
N GLU A 81 4.81 -20.12 -15.44
CA GLU A 81 4.35 -21.10 -16.43
C GLU A 81 2.83 -21.24 -16.41
N ILE A 82 2.18 -21.02 -17.57
CA ILE A 82 0.73 -21.18 -17.76
C ILE A 82 0.50 -21.90 -19.09
N ASP A 83 -0.20 -23.04 -19.05
CA ASP A 83 -0.53 -23.83 -20.24
C ASP A 83 0.69 -24.11 -21.13
N GLU A 84 1.81 -24.55 -20.52
CA GLU A 84 3.11 -24.85 -21.16
C GLU A 84 3.85 -23.64 -21.77
N GLN A 85 3.38 -22.42 -21.51
CA GLN A 85 4.05 -21.18 -21.91
C GLN A 85 4.76 -20.54 -20.72
N CYS A 86 6.01 -20.13 -20.91
CA CYS A 86 6.81 -19.43 -19.90
C CYS A 86 6.73 -17.91 -20.12
N TYR A 87 6.49 -17.17 -19.04
CA TYR A 87 6.39 -15.72 -19.01
C TYR A 87 7.46 -15.13 -18.09
N ASP A 88 7.94 -13.93 -18.43
CA ASP A 88 8.75 -13.13 -17.51
C ASP A 88 7.89 -12.74 -16.28
N PRO A 89 8.38 -12.89 -15.04
CA PRO A 89 7.62 -12.54 -13.83
C PRO A 89 7.16 -11.09 -13.74
N PHE A 90 7.77 -10.18 -14.50
CA PHE A 90 7.38 -8.77 -14.55
C PHE A 90 6.44 -8.44 -15.72
N ASP A 91 6.16 -9.40 -16.63
CA ASP A 91 5.16 -9.22 -17.70
C ASP A 91 3.75 -9.56 -17.21
N ALA A 92 3.27 -8.76 -16.25
CA ALA A 92 1.95 -8.92 -15.66
C ALA A 92 0.83 -8.84 -16.71
N ASP A 93 1.01 -8.08 -17.79
CA ASP A 93 0.02 -7.95 -18.86
C ASP A 93 -0.13 -9.25 -19.66
N ALA A 94 0.97 -9.92 -20.02
CA ALA A 94 0.91 -11.21 -20.72
C ALA A 94 0.35 -12.31 -19.82
N ILE A 95 0.80 -12.37 -18.57
CA ILE A 95 0.33 -13.34 -17.58
C ILE A 95 -1.18 -13.18 -17.36
N ASN A 96 -1.67 -11.95 -17.15
CA ASN A 96 -3.10 -11.71 -16.94
C ASN A 96 -3.96 -12.03 -18.16
N ARG A 97 -3.45 -11.86 -19.39
CA ARG A 97 -4.16 -12.32 -20.60
C ARG A 97 -4.34 -13.84 -20.60
N ALA A 98 -3.34 -14.59 -20.14
CA ALA A 98 -3.42 -16.05 -20.03
C ALA A 98 -4.32 -16.51 -18.86
N LEU A 99 -4.35 -15.76 -17.76
CA LEU A 99 -5.15 -16.06 -16.57
C LEU A 99 -6.62 -15.65 -16.65
N ALA A 100 -6.97 -14.67 -17.49
CA ALA A 100 -8.32 -14.12 -17.58
C ALA A 100 -9.43 -15.18 -17.76
N PRO A 101 -9.29 -16.24 -18.59
CA PRO A 101 -10.31 -17.28 -18.72
C PRO A 101 -10.55 -18.11 -17.45
N GLN A 102 -9.64 -18.03 -16.49
CA GLN A 102 -9.61 -18.84 -15.27
C GLN A 102 -10.17 -18.09 -14.06
N GLY A 103 -10.50 -16.79 -14.22
CA GLY A 103 -10.95 -15.95 -13.12
C GLY A 103 -9.83 -15.62 -12.13
N LEU A 104 -8.58 -15.63 -12.57
CA LEU A 104 -7.41 -15.32 -11.76
C LEU A 104 -6.77 -14.01 -12.20
N VAL A 105 -6.04 -13.38 -11.29
CA VAL A 105 -5.27 -12.17 -11.55
C VAL A 105 -3.90 -12.26 -10.87
N TYR A 106 -2.91 -11.74 -11.57
CA TYR A 106 -1.52 -11.68 -11.17
C TYR A 106 -1.01 -10.24 -11.19
N SER A 107 -0.12 -9.89 -10.27
CA SER A 107 0.67 -8.67 -10.39
C SER A 107 2.10 -8.96 -9.98
N GLY A 108 3.06 -8.52 -10.79
CA GLY A 108 4.49 -8.57 -10.55
C GLY A 108 5.10 -7.20 -10.86
N GLY A 109 5.65 -6.53 -9.85
CA GLY A 109 6.15 -5.15 -9.99
C GLY A 109 7.24 -4.81 -8.99
N LEU A 110 7.72 -3.57 -9.00
CA LEU A 110 8.73 -3.07 -8.06
C LEU A 110 8.11 -2.07 -7.10
N GLY A 111 8.31 -2.28 -5.80
CA GLY A 111 7.87 -1.39 -4.72
C GLY A 111 8.98 -0.48 -4.20
N THR A 112 8.85 -0.08 -2.93
CA THR A 112 9.85 0.75 -2.23
C THR A 112 11.22 0.09 -2.23
N HIS A 113 12.28 0.90 -2.37
CA HIS A 113 13.68 0.45 -2.53
C HIS A 113 13.91 -0.53 -3.70
N GLY A 114 13.00 -0.56 -4.68
CA GLY A 114 13.11 -1.47 -5.83
C GLY A 114 12.83 -2.94 -5.49
N LYS A 115 12.24 -3.23 -4.32
CA LYS A 115 11.86 -4.59 -3.94
C LYS A 115 10.82 -5.17 -4.90
N PRO A 116 11.03 -6.35 -5.51
CA PRO A 116 10.00 -7.03 -6.27
C PRO A 116 8.79 -7.40 -5.40
N HIS A 117 7.59 -7.26 -5.94
CA HIS A 117 6.34 -7.65 -5.29
C HIS A 117 5.50 -8.49 -6.22
N PHE A 118 5.09 -9.65 -5.73
CA PHE A 118 4.28 -10.59 -6.49
C PHE A 118 3.00 -10.97 -5.74
N VAL A 119 1.91 -11.13 -6.48
CA VAL A 119 0.65 -11.64 -5.96
C VAL A 119 -0.07 -12.44 -7.04
N LEU A 120 -0.70 -13.53 -6.62
CA LEU A 120 -1.67 -14.30 -7.39
C LEU A 120 -2.93 -14.48 -6.55
N GLY A 121 -4.09 -14.23 -7.13
CA GLY A 121 -5.36 -14.41 -6.43
C GLY A 121 -6.56 -14.52 -7.36
N ASP A 122 -7.72 -14.71 -6.77
CA ASP A 122 -8.99 -14.69 -7.49
C ASP A 122 -9.30 -13.27 -7.98
N LEU A 123 -9.69 -13.17 -9.26
CA LEU A 123 -10.21 -11.94 -9.82
C LEU A 123 -11.68 -11.76 -9.40
N GLU A 124 -11.91 -10.97 -8.37
CA GLU A 124 -13.27 -10.62 -7.92
C GLU A 124 -13.94 -9.67 -8.91
N GLN A 125 -13.18 -8.66 -9.36
CA GLN A 125 -13.71 -7.64 -10.24
C GLN A 125 -12.63 -7.02 -11.12
N HIS A 126 -12.98 -6.75 -12.37
CA HIS A 126 -12.21 -5.93 -13.28
C HIS A 126 -13.05 -4.76 -13.77
N ARG A 127 -12.59 -3.52 -13.52
CA ARG A 127 -13.23 -2.28 -13.98
C ARG A 127 -12.28 -1.53 -14.90
N ARG A 128 -12.84 -0.76 -15.84
CA ARG A 128 -12.08 0.23 -16.61
C ARG A 128 -12.51 1.64 -16.22
N HIS A 129 -11.54 2.50 -15.97
CA HIS A 129 -11.72 3.92 -15.69
C HIS A 129 -10.87 4.72 -16.69
N GLY A 130 -11.48 5.12 -17.80
CA GLY A 130 -10.76 5.73 -18.92
C GLY A 130 -9.83 4.72 -19.61
N ASP A 131 -8.55 5.05 -19.68
CA ASP A 131 -7.48 4.19 -20.19
C ASP A 131 -6.94 3.20 -19.16
N ARG A 132 -7.37 3.28 -17.89
CA ARG A 132 -6.87 2.45 -16.80
C ARG A 132 -7.73 1.23 -16.53
N SER A 133 -7.05 0.16 -16.12
CA SER A 133 -7.66 -1.07 -15.63
C SER A 133 -7.54 -1.13 -14.12
N VAL A 134 -8.62 -1.49 -13.43
CA VAL A 134 -8.64 -1.67 -11.97
C VAL A 134 -9.06 -3.11 -11.71
N PHE A 135 -8.17 -3.86 -11.06
CA PHE A 135 -8.38 -5.24 -10.67
C PHE A 135 -8.59 -5.31 -9.16
N ILE A 136 -9.66 -5.96 -8.72
CA ILE A 136 -9.90 -6.30 -7.33
C ILE A 136 -9.53 -7.78 -7.15
N VAL A 137 -8.48 -8.02 -6.38
CA VAL A 137 -8.01 -9.35 -5.99
C VAL A 137 -8.73 -9.75 -4.70
N ALA A 138 -9.45 -10.88 -4.70
CA ALA A 138 -10.11 -11.41 -3.51
C ALA A 138 -9.14 -12.24 -2.66
N ASP A 139 -9.28 -13.56 -2.70
CA ASP A 139 -8.44 -14.50 -1.97
C ASP A 139 -7.07 -14.62 -2.65
N GLU A 140 -6.01 -14.56 -1.86
CA GLU A 140 -4.63 -14.62 -2.34
C GLU A 140 -4.07 -16.04 -2.22
N TYR A 141 -3.61 -16.60 -3.34
CA TYR A 141 -2.94 -17.89 -3.40
C TYR A 141 -1.43 -17.78 -3.15
N ALA A 142 -0.85 -16.62 -3.44
CA ALA A 142 0.56 -16.31 -3.19
C ALA A 142 0.74 -14.82 -2.90
N ARG A 143 1.62 -14.48 -1.96
CA ARG A 143 2.02 -13.10 -1.64
C ARG A 143 3.37 -13.01 -0.95
N ASP A 144 3.94 -11.81 -1.00
CA ASP A 144 5.08 -11.43 -0.17
C ASP A 144 4.68 -11.23 1.31
N LEU A 145 5.69 -11.20 2.19
CA LEU A 145 5.60 -10.80 3.60
C LEU A 145 4.95 -9.43 3.73
N SER A 146 5.47 -8.46 2.96
CA SER A 146 4.89 -7.13 2.84
C SER A 146 3.82 -7.14 1.76
N ALA A 147 2.56 -7.00 2.18
CA ALA A 147 1.40 -7.11 1.31
C ALA A 147 0.66 -5.75 1.21
N PRO A 148 1.15 -4.80 0.39
CA PRO A 148 0.46 -3.52 0.20
C PRO A 148 -0.95 -3.77 -0.37
N PRO A 149 -2.00 -3.11 0.15
CA PRO A 149 -3.39 -3.38 -0.23
C PRO A 149 -3.76 -2.77 -1.58
N ALA A 150 -2.93 -1.88 -2.13
CA ALA A 150 -3.06 -1.36 -3.47
C ALA A 150 -1.68 -1.16 -4.10
N MET A 151 -1.60 -1.31 -5.42
CA MET A 151 -0.40 -1.01 -6.19
C MET A 151 -0.77 -0.62 -7.63
N THR A 152 -0.11 0.41 -8.15
CA THR A 152 -0.18 0.80 -9.55
C THR A 152 1.01 0.24 -10.35
N LEU A 153 0.71 -0.44 -11.47
CA LEU A 153 1.69 -0.94 -12.43
C LEU A 153 1.27 -0.49 -13.84
N GLY A 154 2.00 0.49 -14.40
CA GLY A 154 1.65 1.09 -15.67
C GLY A 154 0.25 1.71 -15.65
N GLN A 155 -0.65 1.24 -16.52
CA GLN A 155 -2.05 1.67 -16.58
C GLN A 155 -3.00 0.80 -15.73
N SER A 156 -2.46 -0.14 -14.95
CA SER A 156 -3.22 -1.09 -14.15
C SER A 156 -3.09 -0.78 -12.66
N ILE A 157 -4.20 -0.80 -11.93
CA ILE A 157 -4.26 -0.66 -10.47
C ILE A 157 -4.78 -1.98 -9.90
N PHE A 158 -4.04 -2.57 -8.98
CA PHE A 158 -4.42 -3.80 -8.28
C PHE A 158 -4.79 -3.46 -6.85
N VAL A 159 -6.04 -3.68 -6.47
CA VAL A 159 -6.52 -3.54 -5.09
C VAL A 159 -6.73 -4.94 -4.52
N ARG A 160 -6.06 -5.23 -3.41
CA ARG A 160 -6.00 -6.54 -2.77
C ARG A 160 -6.92 -6.58 -1.57
N ARG A 161 -8.13 -7.11 -1.75
CA ARG A 161 -9.20 -7.12 -0.74
C ARG A 161 -8.79 -7.91 0.51
N GLU A 162 -8.20 -9.09 0.36
CA GLU A 162 -7.72 -9.86 1.52
C GLU A 162 -6.63 -9.11 2.30
N SER A 163 -5.62 -8.58 1.60
CA SER A 163 -4.56 -7.78 2.23
C SER A 163 -5.10 -6.53 2.91
N LEU A 164 -6.10 -5.87 2.33
CA LEU A 164 -6.78 -4.73 2.97
C LEU A 164 -7.50 -5.15 4.26
N ARG A 165 -8.27 -6.24 4.25
CA ARG A 165 -8.94 -6.77 5.46
C ARG A 165 -7.94 -7.05 6.57
N ARG A 166 -6.81 -7.68 6.23
CA ARG A 166 -5.72 -7.99 7.18
C ARG A 166 -5.08 -6.73 7.74
N MET A 167 -4.75 -5.76 6.89
CA MET A 167 -4.23 -4.46 7.35
C MET A 167 -5.20 -3.75 8.29
N LEU A 168 -6.50 -3.74 7.97
CA LEU A 168 -7.54 -3.13 8.80
C LEU A 168 -7.64 -3.83 10.16
N TRP A 169 -7.57 -5.17 10.16
CA TRP A 169 -7.54 -5.98 11.36
C TRP A 169 -6.32 -5.65 12.25
N GLU A 170 -5.11 -5.61 11.67
CA GLU A 170 -3.89 -5.27 12.42
C GLU A 170 -3.98 -3.88 13.06
N LYS A 171 -4.56 -2.90 12.35
CA LYS A 171 -4.80 -1.54 12.87
C LYS A 171 -5.83 -1.55 14.00
N LEU A 172 -6.88 -2.34 13.88
CA LEU A 172 -7.90 -2.49 14.93
C LEU A 172 -7.32 -3.16 16.18
N GLU A 173 -6.56 -4.25 16.04
CA GLU A 173 -5.86 -4.90 17.16
C GLU A 173 -4.93 -3.93 17.88
N SER A 174 -4.11 -3.20 17.10
CA SER A 174 -3.17 -2.23 17.64
C SER A 174 -3.88 -1.09 18.38
N TRP A 175 -4.98 -0.58 17.84
CA TRP A 175 -5.79 0.45 18.48
C TRP A 175 -6.47 -0.06 19.76
N ARG A 176 -6.96 -1.31 19.77
CA ARG A 176 -7.66 -1.92 20.92
C ARG A 176 -6.80 -2.02 22.18
N TRP A 177 -5.47 -1.96 22.07
CA TRP A 177 -4.57 -2.00 23.24
C TRP A 177 -4.73 -0.81 24.19
N SER A 178 -4.92 0.39 23.66
CA SER A 178 -5.04 1.61 24.49
C SER A 178 -6.29 2.43 24.20
N ARG A 179 -7.04 2.09 23.14
CA ARG A 179 -8.28 2.75 22.69
C ARG A 179 -8.20 4.28 22.72
N PRO A 180 -7.13 4.89 22.15
CA PRO A 180 -6.98 6.34 22.17
C PRO A 180 -8.15 6.99 21.42
N ASP A 181 -8.59 8.16 21.91
CA ASP A 181 -9.54 9.01 21.19
C ASP A 181 -8.82 9.72 20.03
N ASN A 182 -8.79 9.07 18.87
CA ASN A 182 -8.17 9.58 17.66
C ASN A 182 -9.02 9.28 16.41
N ALA A 183 -8.57 9.79 15.26
CA ALA A 183 -9.29 9.62 14.00
C ALA A 183 -9.50 8.15 13.62
N LEU A 184 -8.50 7.29 13.87
CA LEU A 184 -8.60 5.87 13.57
C LEU A 184 -9.65 5.16 14.45
N GLY A 185 -9.68 5.45 15.76
CA GLY A 185 -10.73 4.95 16.66
C GLY A 185 -12.13 5.38 16.26
N ARG A 186 -12.27 6.61 15.74
CA ARG A 186 -13.55 7.12 15.21
C ARG A 186 -13.96 6.44 13.92
N ALA A 187 -13.00 6.07 13.06
CA ALA A 187 -13.27 5.25 11.88
C ALA A 187 -13.81 3.88 12.29
N PHE A 188 -13.19 3.23 13.29
CA PHE A 188 -13.65 1.93 13.78
C PHE A 188 -15.02 2.01 14.46
N ALA A 189 -15.32 3.11 15.16
CA ALA A 189 -16.62 3.33 15.78
C ALA A 189 -17.79 3.46 14.77
N CYS A 190 -17.51 3.57 13.47
CA CYS A 190 -18.53 3.51 12.41
C CYS A 190 -19.01 2.09 12.09
N TYR A 191 -18.41 1.06 12.70
CA TYR A 191 -18.70 -0.35 12.44
C TYR A 191 -18.88 -1.14 13.75
N ASP A 192 -19.54 -2.29 13.68
CA ASP A 192 -19.82 -3.15 14.85
C ASP A 192 -18.77 -4.26 14.99
N PHE A 193 -17.53 -3.87 15.28
CA PHE A 193 -16.41 -4.82 15.43
C PHE A 193 -16.51 -5.71 16.67
N ASP A 194 -17.42 -5.41 17.59
CA ASP A 194 -17.58 -6.16 18.83
C ASP A 194 -18.58 -7.32 18.67
N ASN A 195 -19.62 -7.17 17.83
CA ASN A 195 -20.60 -8.24 17.58
C ASN A 195 -20.55 -8.82 16.16
N ALA A 196 -19.92 -8.14 15.21
CA ALA A 196 -19.91 -8.52 13.80
C ALA A 196 -18.54 -8.27 13.15
N LEU A 197 -17.49 -8.92 13.68
CA LEU A 197 -16.09 -8.72 13.26
C LEU A 197 -15.88 -8.87 11.75
N ASP A 198 -16.15 -10.06 11.19
CA ASP A 198 -15.91 -10.33 9.77
C ASP A 198 -16.73 -9.41 8.86
N ALA A 199 -18.03 -9.24 9.14
CA ALA A 199 -18.89 -8.36 8.35
C ALA A 199 -18.47 -6.88 8.44
N SER A 200 -17.96 -6.43 9.59
CA SER A 200 -17.42 -5.09 9.77
C SER A 200 -16.09 -4.89 9.03
N LEU A 201 -15.22 -5.91 9.03
CA LEU A 201 -13.99 -5.90 8.23
C LEU A 201 -14.31 -5.86 6.74
N ASP A 202 -15.31 -6.62 6.29
CA ASP A 202 -15.75 -6.61 4.89
C ASP A 202 -16.30 -5.25 4.49
N ALA A 203 -17.22 -4.70 5.29
CA ALA A 203 -17.83 -3.40 5.02
C ALA A 203 -16.81 -2.25 5.04
N MET A 204 -15.80 -2.33 5.93
CA MET A 204 -14.72 -1.35 5.97
C MET A 204 -13.76 -1.55 4.79
N ALA A 205 -13.39 -2.78 4.45
CA ALA A 205 -12.52 -3.06 3.31
C ALA A 205 -13.15 -2.61 1.98
N ASP A 206 -14.43 -2.90 1.75
CA ASP A 206 -15.14 -2.46 0.55
C ASP A 206 -15.16 -0.93 0.41
N ARG A 207 -15.31 -0.23 1.53
CA ARG A 207 -15.29 1.23 1.55
C ARG A 207 -13.89 1.78 1.32
N GLU A 208 -12.91 1.28 2.05
CA GLU A 208 -11.55 1.81 2.00
C GLU A 208 -10.78 1.36 0.75
N ALA A 209 -11.22 0.29 0.06
CA ALA A 209 -10.77 -0.02 -1.29
C ALA A 209 -11.02 1.13 -2.26
N HIS A 210 -12.14 1.85 -2.10
CA HIS A 210 -12.41 3.06 -2.88
C HIS A 210 -11.46 4.20 -2.52
N THR A 211 -11.18 4.42 -1.23
CA THR A 211 -10.21 5.44 -0.76
C THR A 211 -8.81 5.16 -1.31
N LEU A 212 -8.37 3.90 -1.31
CA LEU A 212 -7.11 3.50 -1.92
C LEU A 212 -7.10 3.77 -3.42
N LEU A 213 -8.16 3.41 -4.14
CA LEU A 213 -8.26 3.70 -5.58
C LEU A 213 -8.15 5.19 -5.88
N LEU A 214 -8.76 6.06 -5.06
CA LEU A 214 -8.64 7.51 -5.20
C LEU A 214 -7.19 7.98 -5.01
N HIS A 215 -6.46 7.39 -4.05
CA HIS A 215 -5.06 7.69 -3.82
C HIS A 215 -4.19 7.29 -5.02
N GLU A 216 -4.32 6.05 -5.52
CA GLU A 216 -3.58 5.55 -6.69
C GLU A 216 -3.84 6.39 -7.96
N GLN A 217 -5.09 6.83 -8.14
CA GLN A 217 -5.45 7.78 -9.21
C GLN A 217 -4.73 9.12 -9.02
N GLY A 218 -4.71 9.64 -7.80
CA GLY A 218 -3.98 10.86 -7.45
C GLY A 218 -2.48 10.73 -7.67
N GLU A 219 -1.88 9.61 -7.29
CA GLU A 219 -0.46 9.34 -7.49
C GLU A 219 -0.09 9.38 -8.96
N THR A 220 -0.96 8.86 -9.83
CA THR A 220 -0.65 8.91 -11.25
C THR A 220 -0.81 10.31 -11.84
N LEU A 221 -1.83 11.07 -11.44
CA LEU A 221 -1.96 12.47 -11.86
C LEU A 221 -0.78 13.33 -11.36
N ALA A 222 -0.25 13.03 -10.17
CA ALA A 222 0.97 13.64 -9.67
C ALA A 222 2.19 13.21 -10.53
N GLY A 223 2.29 11.92 -10.86
CA GLY A 223 3.33 11.39 -11.74
C GLY A 223 3.34 12.02 -13.12
N GLU A 224 2.18 12.23 -13.75
CA GLU A 224 2.04 12.92 -15.05
C GLU A 224 2.54 14.38 -14.99
N GLN A 225 2.39 15.06 -13.85
CA GLN A 225 2.87 16.44 -13.67
C GLN A 225 4.36 16.53 -13.37
N LEU A 226 4.93 15.52 -12.71
CA LEU A 226 6.34 15.51 -12.30
C LEU A 226 7.26 14.82 -13.31
N GLY A 227 6.73 13.90 -14.11
CA GLY A 227 7.43 13.14 -15.15
C GLY A 227 8.54 12.21 -14.62
N ASP A 228 9.30 11.62 -15.55
CA ASP A 228 10.34 10.62 -15.25
C ASP A 228 11.50 11.15 -14.39
N ALA A 229 11.64 12.48 -14.27
CA ALA A 229 12.63 13.08 -13.36
C ALA A 229 12.34 12.72 -11.90
N TRP A 230 11.07 12.56 -11.53
CA TRP A 230 10.69 12.17 -10.18
C TRP A 230 11.18 10.76 -9.82
N GLY A 231 11.01 9.80 -10.73
CA GLY A 231 11.49 8.44 -10.52
C GLY A 231 13.01 8.40 -10.27
N ARG A 232 13.77 9.18 -11.04
CA ARG A 232 15.23 9.30 -10.87
C ARG A 232 15.62 9.96 -9.54
N LEU A 233 14.92 11.02 -9.13
CA LEU A 233 15.10 11.63 -7.81
C LEU A 233 14.90 10.61 -6.68
N ILE A 234 13.80 9.85 -6.73
CA ILE A 234 13.51 8.83 -5.70
C ILE A 234 14.59 7.74 -5.67
N LEU A 235 15.10 7.31 -6.83
CA LEU A 235 16.19 6.34 -6.90
C LEU A 235 17.49 6.89 -6.28
N ASP A 236 17.85 8.14 -6.56
CA ASP A 236 19.05 8.77 -6.00
C ASP A 236 18.92 9.07 -4.49
N LEU A 237 17.69 9.17 -3.98
CA LEU A 237 17.38 9.31 -2.55
C LEU A 237 17.21 7.97 -1.82
N ALA A 238 17.23 6.83 -2.53
CA ALA A 238 16.85 5.54 -1.95
C ALA A 238 17.61 5.22 -0.65
N GLY A 239 16.86 4.88 0.40
CA GLY A 239 17.42 4.55 1.73
C GLY A 239 17.81 5.77 2.59
N THR A 240 17.53 7.00 2.15
CA THR A 240 17.79 8.23 2.92
C THR A 240 16.53 8.78 3.59
N PRO A 241 16.64 9.60 4.66
CA PRO A 241 15.49 10.28 5.23
C PRO A 241 14.76 11.21 4.25
N ALA A 242 15.48 11.81 3.29
CA ALA A 242 14.88 12.60 2.22
C ALA A 242 13.92 11.80 1.32
N GLU A 243 14.14 10.49 1.12
CA GLU A 243 13.19 9.64 0.38
C GLU A 243 11.80 9.66 1.04
N ILE A 244 11.75 9.53 2.36
CA ILE A 244 10.51 9.53 3.15
C ILE A 244 9.78 10.87 2.98
N MET A 245 10.53 11.97 3.02
CA MET A 245 9.98 13.32 2.84
C MET A 245 9.49 13.54 1.39
N ALA A 246 10.27 13.15 0.39
CA ALA A 246 9.90 13.29 -1.01
C ALA A 246 8.62 12.48 -1.33
N ARG A 247 8.54 11.23 -0.88
CA ARG A 247 7.33 10.41 -1.01
C ARG A 247 6.13 11.06 -0.32
N ALA A 248 6.30 11.56 0.92
CA ALA A 248 5.22 12.26 1.62
C ALA A 248 4.71 13.49 0.85
N VAL A 249 5.60 14.26 0.20
CA VAL A 249 5.22 15.40 -0.66
C VAL A 249 4.40 14.93 -1.87
N ARG A 250 4.82 13.87 -2.57
CA ARG A 250 4.04 13.30 -3.68
C ARG A 250 2.68 12.79 -3.21
N ASP A 251 2.63 12.07 -2.09
CA ASP A 251 1.39 11.52 -1.53
C ASP A 251 0.40 12.65 -1.17
N HIS A 252 0.89 13.77 -0.64
CA HIS A 252 0.05 14.93 -0.39
C HIS A 252 -0.44 15.61 -1.66
N LEU A 253 0.40 15.71 -2.69
CA LEU A 253 -0.03 16.19 -4.00
C LEU A 253 -1.14 15.29 -4.56
N ALA A 254 -0.94 13.98 -4.55
CA ALA A 254 -1.91 12.96 -4.97
C ALA A 254 -3.25 13.11 -4.24
N ASP A 255 -3.20 13.19 -2.91
CA ASP A 255 -4.40 13.30 -2.09
C ASP A 255 -5.12 14.65 -2.26
N CYS A 256 -4.40 15.74 -2.47
CA CYS A 256 -5.01 17.04 -2.76
C CYS A 256 -5.60 17.12 -4.17
N LEU A 257 -5.06 16.37 -5.13
CA LEU A 257 -5.58 16.27 -6.49
C LEU A 257 -6.90 15.49 -6.52
N VAL A 258 -6.96 14.36 -5.82
CA VAL A 258 -8.05 13.38 -5.96
C VAL A 258 -8.70 13.05 -4.62
N THR A 259 -7.99 12.43 -3.69
CA THR A 259 -8.57 11.79 -2.49
C THR A 259 -9.40 12.75 -1.64
N ILE A 260 -8.81 13.85 -1.17
CA ILE A 260 -9.46 14.79 -0.24
C ILE A 260 -10.72 15.43 -0.86
N PRO A 261 -10.68 16.00 -2.08
CA PRO A 261 -11.88 16.54 -2.72
C PRO A 261 -13.00 15.51 -2.88
N HIS A 262 -12.68 14.27 -3.22
CA HIS A 262 -13.69 13.21 -3.38
C HIS A 262 -14.31 12.79 -2.05
N LEU A 263 -13.50 12.66 -0.99
CA LEU A 263 -13.98 12.36 0.36
C LEU A 263 -14.88 13.48 0.90
N ALA A 264 -14.50 14.74 0.68
CA ALA A 264 -15.29 15.91 1.03
C ALA A 264 -16.62 15.93 0.26
N ALA A 265 -16.59 15.81 -1.07
CA ALA A 265 -17.80 15.85 -1.90
C ALA A 265 -18.81 14.74 -1.58
N LYS A 266 -18.33 13.57 -1.10
CA LYS A 266 -19.20 12.44 -0.72
C LYS A 266 -19.61 12.44 0.76
N ALA A 267 -19.05 13.34 1.57
CA ALA A 267 -19.31 13.43 3.01
C ALA A 267 -19.18 12.08 3.76
N GLN A 268 -18.23 11.24 3.35
CA GLN A 268 -18.07 9.89 3.91
C GLN A 268 -17.30 9.93 5.23
N ALA A 269 -18.01 10.17 6.34
CA ALA A 269 -17.40 10.35 7.67
C ALA A 269 -16.42 9.22 8.07
N ALA A 270 -16.80 7.95 7.84
CA ALA A 270 -15.95 6.80 8.15
C ALA A 270 -14.61 6.85 7.39
N SER A 271 -14.64 7.16 6.10
CA SER A 271 -13.44 7.25 5.25
C SER A 271 -12.62 8.52 5.50
N ILE A 272 -13.25 9.64 5.87
CA ILE A 272 -12.53 10.84 6.33
C ILE A 272 -11.76 10.53 7.62
N HIS A 273 -12.41 9.87 8.59
CA HIS A 273 -11.75 9.41 9.82
C HIS A 273 -10.60 8.45 9.53
N PHE A 274 -10.82 7.49 8.64
CA PHE A 274 -9.80 6.51 8.27
C PHE A 274 -8.62 7.17 7.56
N PHE A 275 -8.88 7.97 6.52
CA PHE A 275 -7.88 8.72 5.76
C PHE A 275 -6.96 9.52 6.69
N VAL A 276 -7.52 10.37 7.56
CA VAL A 276 -6.73 11.17 8.51
C VAL A 276 -6.03 10.29 9.56
N GLY A 277 -6.70 9.24 10.03
CA GLY A 277 -6.16 8.28 11.00
C GLY A 277 -4.95 7.51 10.48
N GLN A 278 -4.88 7.27 9.16
CA GLN A 278 -3.83 6.52 8.50
C GLN A 278 -2.58 7.32 8.14
N LEU A 279 -2.64 8.66 8.16
CA LEU A 279 -1.48 9.49 7.82
C LEU A 279 -0.27 9.14 8.70
N THR A 280 0.88 8.92 8.05
CA THR A 280 2.15 8.69 8.74
C THR A 280 2.59 9.94 9.50
N ASN A 281 3.54 9.79 10.43
CA ASN A 281 4.04 10.93 11.20
C ASN A 281 4.63 12.03 10.30
N MET A 282 5.41 11.65 9.28
CA MET A 282 5.96 12.60 8.31
C MET A 282 4.84 13.39 7.61
N ARG A 283 3.81 12.68 7.13
CA ARG A 283 2.67 13.30 6.45
C ARG A 283 1.88 14.24 7.36
N LYS A 284 1.75 13.89 8.65
CA LYS A 284 1.12 14.75 9.66
C LYS A 284 1.95 16.00 9.97
N GLU A 285 3.26 15.83 10.06
CA GLU A 285 4.21 16.89 10.43
C GLU A 285 4.28 17.99 9.38
N ILE A 286 4.32 17.62 8.09
CA ILE A 286 4.46 18.60 7.01
C ILE A 286 3.14 19.20 6.54
N PHE A 287 1.99 18.59 6.86
CA PHE A 287 0.66 19.10 6.47
C PHE A 287 -0.26 19.40 7.68
N PRO A 288 0.13 20.23 8.66
CA PRO A 288 -0.71 20.61 9.79
C PRO A 288 -2.07 21.20 9.37
N GLY A 289 -2.17 21.92 8.25
CA GLY A 289 -3.44 22.51 7.79
C GLY A 289 -4.53 21.47 7.53
N LEU A 290 -4.17 20.23 7.16
CA LEU A 290 -5.13 19.12 7.02
C LEU A 290 -5.68 18.66 8.38
N GLN A 291 -4.86 18.72 9.44
CA GLN A 291 -5.31 18.39 10.79
C GLN A 291 -6.28 19.46 11.32
N ASP A 292 -6.03 20.73 11.01
CA ASP A 292 -6.90 21.84 11.37
C ASP A 292 -8.27 21.74 10.65
N ALA A 293 -8.26 21.40 9.35
CA ALA A 293 -9.49 21.14 8.59
C ALA A 293 -10.28 19.98 9.19
N TYR A 294 -9.61 18.88 9.55
CA TYR A 294 -10.25 17.74 10.23
C TYR A 294 -10.82 18.12 11.60
N ALA A 295 -10.08 18.89 12.40
CA ALA A 295 -10.54 19.34 13.72
C ALA A 295 -11.78 20.23 13.61
N SER A 296 -11.80 21.14 12.64
CA SER A 296 -12.95 22.03 12.36
C SER A 296 -14.17 21.22 11.93
N TRP A 297 -14.01 20.33 10.95
CA TRP A 297 -15.09 19.43 10.52
C TRP A 297 -15.66 18.59 11.66
N ARG A 298 -14.82 18.10 12.60
CA ARG A 298 -15.33 17.38 13.77
C ARG A 298 -16.16 18.25 14.72
N HIS A 299 -15.95 19.57 14.71
CA HIS A 299 -16.64 20.50 15.59
C HIS A 299 -18.01 20.91 15.03
N ASP A 300 -18.08 21.27 13.75
CA ASP A 300 -19.27 21.88 13.13
C ASP A 300 -19.88 21.05 11.98
N GLY A 301 -19.21 19.99 11.53
CA GLY A 301 -19.63 19.15 10.40
C GLY A 301 -19.36 19.76 9.02
N GLY A 302 -18.77 20.95 8.95
CA GLY A 302 -18.48 21.66 7.70
C GLY A 302 -17.34 21.01 6.91
N LEU A 303 -17.55 20.83 5.60
CA LEU A 303 -16.58 20.19 4.70
C LEU A 303 -15.77 21.20 3.86
N GLU A 304 -16.15 22.48 3.91
CA GLU A 304 -15.52 23.58 3.16
C GLU A 304 -14.01 23.66 3.43
N GLY A 305 -13.59 23.43 4.69
CA GLY A 305 -12.18 23.40 5.07
C GLY A 305 -11.37 22.33 4.34
N PHE A 306 -11.96 21.19 3.97
CA PHE A 306 -11.28 20.16 3.18
C PHE A 306 -11.08 20.58 1.72
N ASP A 307 -12.07 21.23 1.11
CA ASP A 307 -11.96 21.73 -0.26
C ASP A 307 -10.91 22.85 -0.36
N GLU A 308 -10.91 23.77 0.60
CA GLU A 308 -9.93 24.86 0.69
C GLU A 308 -8.51 24.34 0.90
N VAL A 309 -8.30 23.42 1.85
CA VAL A 309 -6.98 22.87 2.14
C VAL A 309 -6.47 22.01 0.98
N ALA A 310 -7.35 21.26 0.30
CA ALA A 310 -6.97 20.52 -0.91
C ALA A 310 -6.58 21.48 -2.05
N ALA A 311 -7.33 22.56 -2.27
CA ALA A 311 -7.01 23.54 -3.32
C ALA A 311 -5.65 24.21 -3.09
N ARG A 312 -5.37 24.65 -1.85
CA ARG A 312 -4.06 25.19 -1.46
C ARG A 312 -2.95 24.13 -1.55
N GLY A 313 -3.23 22.92 -1.09
CA GLY A 313 -2.32 21.78 -1.12
C GLY A 313 -1.87 21.41 -2.52
N ARG A 314 -2.77 21.39 -3.51
CA ARG A 314 -2.40 21.12 -4.91
C ARG A 314 -1.29 22.05 -5.40
N ALA A 315 -1.46 23.36 -5.19
CA ALA A 315 -0.47 24.35 -5.62
C ALA A 315 0.84 24.25 -4.84
N HIS A 316 0.74 24.11 -3.51
CA HIS A 316 1.90 24.04 -2.61
C HIS A 316 2.76 22.80 -2.86
N TRP A 317 2.14 21.61 -2.85
CA TRP A 317 2.87 20.35 -2.97
C TRP A 317 3.48 20.17 -4.36
N LEU A 318 2.81 20.65 -5.42
CA LEU A 318 3.38 20.68 -6.76
C LEU A 318 4.61 21.61 -6.81
N SER A 319 4.50 22.82 -6.26
CA SER A 319 5.62 23.77 -6.24
C SER A 319 6.80 23.23 -5.43
N LEU A 320 6.54 22.59 -4.30
CA LEU A 320 7.58 21.97 -3.47
C LEU A 320 8.26 20.81 -4.20
N ALA A 321 7.49 19.92 -4.84
CA ALA A 321 8.02 18.82 -5.63
C ALA A 321 8.87 19.33 -6.83
N GLN A 322 8.45 20.40 -7.49
CA GLN A 322 9.23 21.03 -8.56
C GLN A 322 10.55 21.61 -8.05
N ALA A 323 10.55 22.25 -6.87
CA ALA A 323 11.78 22.73 -6.24
C ALA A 323 12.73 21.58 -5.85
N MET A 324 12.22 20.42 -5.44
CA MET A 324 13.04 19.23 -5.23
C MET A 324 13.73 18.78 -6.53
N LEU A 325 13.00 18.79 -7.66
CA LEU A 325 13.56 18.46 -8.98
C LEU A 325 14.58 19.51 -9.48
N GLU A 326 14.46 20.76 -9.07
CA GLU A 326 15.49 21.78 -9.30
C GLU A 326 16.77 21.47 -8.52
N ILE A 327 16.65 21.20 -7.23
CA ILE A 327 17.79 20.78 -6.38
C ILE A 327 18.47 19.54 -6.95
N HIS A 328 17.70 18.54 -7.37
CA HIS A 328 18.22 17.31 -7.98
C HIS A 328 19.07 17.55 -9.23
N ARG A 329 18.70 18.53 -10.04
CA ARG A 329 19.47 18.89 -11.25
C ARG A 329 20.77 19.61 -10.92
N GLU A 330 20.83 20.34 -9.81
CA GLU A 330 21.95 21.22 -9.45
C GLU A 330 22.92 20.57 -8.46
N GLN A 331 22.46 19.63 -7.63
CA GLN A 331 23.23 19.09 -6.51
C GLN A 331 23.58 17.61 -6.67
N GLY A 332 24.86 17.29 -6.42
CA GLY A 332 25.36 15.92 -6.32
C GLY A 332 25.24 15.37 -4.89
N ALA A 333 26.36 15.05 -4.24
CA ALA A 333 26.40 14.35 -2.94
C ALA A 333 25.69 15.03 -1.75
N ALA A 334 25.20 16.27 -1.88
CA ALA A 334 24.47 17.01 -0.83
C ALA A 334 22.94 16.92 -0.95
N LEU A 335 22.42 16.11 -1.87
CA LEU A 335 21.00 16.01 -2.20
C LEU A 335 20.10 15.71 -0.98
N ASP A 336 20.43 14.71 -0.15
CA ASP A 336 19.62 14.33 1.02
C ASP A 336 19.37 15.53 1.96
N GLN A 337 20.44 16.21 2.39
CA GLN A 337 20.33 17.32 3.32
C GLN A 337 19.54 18.50 2.72
N ALA A 338 19.79 18.84 1.45
CA ALA A 338 19.10 19.94 0.79
C ALA A 338 17.59 19.71 0.65
N ILE A 339 17.18 18.48 0.32
CA ILE A 339 15.76 18.12 0.26
C ILE A 339 15.11 18.19 1.64
N ARG A 340 15.79 17.71 2.68
CA ARG A 340 15.28 17.76 4.06
C ARG A 340 15.07 19.20 4.54
N ASP A 341 16.06 20.06 4.35
CA ASP A 341 15.97 21.48 4.73
C ASP A 341 14.83 22.19 3.98
N LEU A 342 14.66 21.89 2.69
CA LEU A 342 13.59 22.44 1.87
C LEU A 342 12.20 22.04 2.40
N VAL A 343 12.00 20.78 2.76
CA VAL A 343 10.69 20.29 3.25
C VAL A 343 10.37 20.83 4.64
N GLN A 344 11.34 20.83 5.55
CA GLN A 344 11.15 21.28 6.93
C GLN A 344 10.82 22.78 7.02
N THR A 345 11.22 23.57 6.03
CA THR A 345 10.96 25.02 5.98
C THR A 345 9.62 25.36 5.31
N ARG A 346 8.91 24.39 4.74
CA ARG A 346 7.69 24.60 3.93
C ARG A 346 6.52 23.67 4.29
N PRO A 347 6.10 23.56 5.57
CA PRO A 347 4.85 22.90 5.90
C PRO A 347 3.65 23.70 5.38
N LEU A 348 2.48 23.05 5.28
CA LEU A 348 1.21 23.67 4.88
C LEU A 348 0.12 23.42 5.93
#